data_AF-A0A2P5NPK1-F1
#
_entry.id   AF-A0A2P5NPK1-F1
#
_cell.length_a   1.000
_cell.length_b   1.000
_cell.length_c   1.000
_cell.angle_alpha   90.00
_cell.angle_beta   90.00
_cell.angle_gamma   90.00
#
_symmetry.space_group_name_H-M   'P 1'
#
loop_
_entity.id
_entity.type
_entity.pdbx_description
1 polymer ?
#
loop_
_entity_poly.entity_id
_entity_poly.type
_entity_poly.pdbx_seq_one_letter_code
_entity_poly.pdbx_strand_id
1 'polypeptide(L)'
;MPAYKFARLRASLAAAALAGVLAAAPAQAAKLGPYFPIPNGFNLNGVARDSLLAIQSNWLKNGLDNLEKARKEADAALEKAKGGAQDQAAAAEQKVKDLDKLIEDTKAEIAIATNSDASLEVQRERKNKLLANVNQWINELDHMATEQMKIAIMSDGGAAMTAEKLNHQYSQAADDLQHAKRDNSVESWGKQ
;
A
#
# COMPACT_ATOMS: atom_id res chain seq x y z
N MET A 1 -1.31 26.70 66.38
CA MET A 1 -2.31 25.60 66.32
C MET A 1 -3.57 26.18 65.68
N PRO A 2 -4.24 25.50 64.72
CA PRO A 2 -4.55 24.07 64.71
C PRO A 2 -4.04 23.30 63.48
N ALA A 3 -4.13 21.98 63.62
CA ALA A 3 -3.64 20.92 62.74
C ALA A 3 -4.59 20.63 61.58
N TYR A 4 -4.05 20.21 60.44
CA TYR A 4 -4.82 19.50 59.42
C TYR A 4 -4.24 18.10 59.18
N LYS A 5 -5.15 17.14 59.32
CA LYS A 5 -4.99 15.69 59.36
C LYS A 5 -4.63 15.13 57.99
N PHE A 6 -3.77 14.11 58.00
CA PHE A 6 -3.64 13.16 56.89
C PHE A 6 -4.96 12.38 56.71
N ALA A 7 -5.50 12.37 55.49
CA ALA A 7 -6.42 11.34 55.05
C ALA A 7 -6.07 10.94 53.61
N ARG A 8 -5.57 9.71 53.48
CA ARG A 8 -5.38 8.99 52.22
C ARG A 8 -6.76 8.59 51.66
N LEU A 9 -7.03 8.91 50.40
CA LEU A 9 -7.95 8.17 49.52
C LEU A 9 -7.25 8.10 48.14
N ARG A 10 -6.62 6.97 47.78
CA ARG A 10 -7.21 5.83 47.05
C ARG A 10 -8.05 6.24 45.83
N ALA A 11 -7.37 6.19 44.68
CA ALA A 11 -7.79 5.66 43.39
C ALA A 11 -9.29 5.68 43.03
N SER A 12 -9.58 6.41 41.94
CA SER A 12 -10.59 6.00 40.98
C SER A 12 -10.05 6.27 39.57
N LEU A 13 -9.67 5.18 38.90
CA LEU A 13 -9.61 5.05 37.45
C LEU A 13 -10.90 5.64 36.86
N ALA A 14 -10.79 6.54 35.91
CA ALA A 14 -11.88 6.81 34.97
C ALA A 14 -11.26 6.97 33.59
N ALA A 15 -11.45 5.93 32.80
CA ALA A 15 -11.13 5.87 31.39
C ALA A 15 -11.85 7.01 30.66
N ALA A 16 -11.08 7.86 29.98
CA ALA A 16 -11.58 8.69 28.89
C ALA A 16 -11.04 8.10 27.59
N ALA A 17 -11.56 6.92 27.22
CA ALA A 17 -11.54 6.46 25.84
C ALA A 17 -12.59 7.29 25.08
N LEU A 18 -12.25 8.54 24.78
CA LEU A 18 -13.07 9.40 23.95
C LEU A 18 -12.64 9.22 22.50
N ALA A 19 -13.42 8.38 21.83
CA ALA A 19 -13.78 8.44 20.42
C ALA A 19 -13.23 9.66 19.65
N GLY A 20 -12.13 9.40 18.95
CA GLY A 20 -11.81 10.09 17.71
C GLY A 20 -11.97 9.10 16.57
N VAL A 21 -13.21 8.79 16.19
CA VAL A 21 -13.50 8.23 14.86
C VAL A 21 -13.28 9.39 13.88
N LEU A 22 -12.02 9.72 13.65
CA LEU A 22 -11.63 10.26 12.36
C LEU A 22 -11.79 9.09 11.42
N ALA A 23 -12.63 9.24 10.41
CA ALA A 23 -12.62 8.41 9.23
C ALA A 23 -11.22 8.52 8.60
N ALA A 24 -10.27 7.76 9.15
CA ALA A 24 -9.03 7.46 8.46
C ALA A 24 -9.49 6.77 7.19
N ALA A 25 -9.23 7.41 6.04
CA ALA A 25 -9.18 6.67 4.78
C ALA A 25 -8.41 5.38 5.09
N PRO A 26 -8.96 4.19 4.82
CA PRO A 26 -8.43 2.98 5.37
C PRO A 26 -7.00 2.88 4.90
N ALA A 27 -6.03 3.02 5.81
CA ALA A 27 -4.63 3.18 5.47
C ALA A 27 -4.26 2.09 4.44
N GLN A 28 -3.81 2.50 3.26
CA GLN A 28 -3.22 1.55 2.30
C GLN A 28 -1.92 1.09 2.93
N ALA A 29 -1.83 -0.20 3.22
CA ALA A 29 -0.58 -0.81 3.64
C ALA A 29 0.35 -0.93 2.43
N ALA A 30 -0.22 -1.33 1.30
CA ALA A 30 0.47 -1.48 0.04
C ALA A 30 0.59 -0.13 -0.68
N LYS A 31 1.68 0.57 -0.40
CA LYS A 31 2.08 1.79 -1.13
C LYS A 31 3.18 1.45 -2.13
N LEU A 32 3.09 2.04 -3.33
CA LEU A 32 4.14 1.92 -4.34
C LEU A 32 5.52 2.27 -3.75
N GLY A 33 6.51 1.44 -4.06
CA GLY A 33 7.85 1.56 -3.52
C GLY A 33 8.67 0.28 -3.71
N PRO A 34 9.79 0.13 -3.00
CA PRO A 34 10.73 -0.99 -3.21
C PRO A 34 10.11 -2.38 -3.05
N TYR A 35 9.12 -2.51 -2.15
CA TYR A 35 8.44 -3.78 -1.90
C TYR A 35 7.25 -4.00 -2.82
N PHE A 36 6.59 -2.91 -3.23
CA PHE A 36 5.42 -2.92 -4.11
C PHE A 36 5.73 -2.10 -5.37
N PRO A 37 6.49 -2.63 -6.34
CA PRO A 37 6.70 -1.94 -7.60
C PRO A 37 5.40 -1.88 -8.42
N ILE A 38 5.35 -1.05 -9.46
CA ILE A 38 4.22 -1.09 -10.41
C ILE A 38 4.03 -2.51 -10.95
N PRO A 39 2.80 -3.04 -11.04
CA PRO A 39 2.55 -4.34 -11.65
C PRO A 39 3.18 -4.46 -13.04
N ASN A 40 3.82 -5.59 -13.32
CA ASN A 40 4.43 -5.86 -14.62
C ASN A 40 3.35 -6.18 -15.67
N GLY A 41 2.72 -5.13 -16.19
CA GLY A 41 1.64 -5.20 -17.15
C GLY A 41 0.27 -5.40 -16.51
N PHE A 42 -0.76 -4.94 -17.24
CA PHE A 42 -2.15 -4.99 -16.80
C PHE A 42 -2.92 -5.89 -17.76
N ASN A 43 -3.06 -7.17 -17.40
CA ASN A 43 -3.83 -8.13 -18.18
C ASN A 43 -5.33 -7.91 -17.92
N LEU A 44 -5.94 -7.00 -18.69
CA LEU A 44 -7.34 -6.60 -18.58
C LEU A 44 -8.26 -7.43 -19.50
N ASN A 45 -7.93 -8.70 -19.71
CA ASN A 45 -8.75 -9.61 -20.50
C ASN A 45 -9.97 -10.07 -19.70
N GLY A 46 -11.18 -9.83 -20.23
CA GLY A 46 -12.44 -10.30 -19.66
C GLY A 46 -13.19 -9.24 -18.85
N VAL A 47 -13.81 -9.65 -17.73
CA VAL A 47 -14.56 -8.76 -16.85
C VAL A 47 -13.60 -7.86 -16.08
N ALA A 48 -13.68 -6.54 -16.30
CA ALA A 48 -12.73 -5.58 -15.75
C ALA A 48 -12.55 -5.70 -14.23
N ARG A 49 -13.63 -5.85 -13.46
CA ARG A 49 -13.56 -6.07 -12.01
C ARG A 49 -12.67 -7.26 -11.64
N ASP A 50 -12.86 -8.39 -12.31
CA ASP A 50 -12.18 -9.64 -11.96
C ASP A 50 -10.71 -9.58 -12.37
N SER A 51 -10.40 -8.98 -13.54
CA SER A 51 -9.03 -8.73 -13.99
C SER A 51 -8.29 -7.80 -13.02
N LEU A 52 -8.90 -6.69 -12.59
CA LEU A 52 -8.31 -5.75 -11.64
C LEU A 52 -8.08 -6.39 -10.27
N LEU A 53 -9.03 -7.19 -9.77
CA LEU A 53 -8.86 -7.95 -8.52
C LEU A 53 -7.74 -8.99 -8.62
N ALA A 54 -7.58 -9.65 -9.77
CA ALA A 54 -6.49 -10.59 -10.00
C ALA A 54 -5.13 -9.87 -9.99
N ILE A 55 -5.03 -8.71 -10.65
CA ILE A 55 -3.82 -7.88 -10.65
C ILE A 55 -3.49 -7.43 -9.22
N GLN A 56 -4.47 -6.90 -8.47
CA GLN A 56 -4.29 -6.49 -7.07
C GLN A 56 -3.82 -7.65 -6.20
N SER A 57 -4.46 -8.82 -6.33
CA SER A 57 -4.12 -9.99 -5.53
C SER A 57 -2.68 -10.46 -5.78
N ASN A 58 -2.25 -10.50 -7.04
CA ASN A 58 -0.88 -10.87 -7.39
C ASN A 58 0.12 -9.83 -6.91
N TRP A 59 -0.19 -8.55 -7.07
CA TRP A 59 0.64 -7.46 -6.61
C TRP A 59 0.84 -7.47 -5.09
N LEU A 60 -0.23 -7.65 -4.32
CA LEU A 60 -0.17 -7.73 -2.86
C LEU A 60 0.63 -8.95 -2.38
N LYS A 61 0.43 -10.13 -3.01
CA LYS A 61 1.20 -11.34 -2.69
C LYS A 61 2.70 -11.16 -2.97
N ASN A 62 3.05 -10.63 -4.14
CA ASN A 62 4.45 -10.36 -4.48
C ASN A 62 5.08 -9.34 -3.53
N GLY A 63 4.32 -8.32 -3.12
CA GLY A 63 4.79 -7.33 -2.16
C GLY A 63 4.99 -7.89 -0.76
N LEU A 64 4.09 -8.78 -0.31
CA LEU A 64 4.26 -9.53 0.93
C LEU A 64 5.52 -10.40 0.88
N ASP A 65 5.74 -11.14 -0.22
CA ASP A 65 6.95 -11.96 -0.39
C ASP A 65 8.23 -11.11 -0.34
N ASN A 66 8.20 -9.90 -0.92
CA ASN A 66 9.32 -8.95 -0.88
C ASN A 66 9.56 -8.42 0.54
N LEU A 67 8.49 -8.10 1.28
CA LEU A 67 8.58 -7.67 2.68
C LEU A 67 9.14 -8.79 3.57
N GLU A 68 8.68 -10.03 3.40
CA GLU A 68 9.18 -11.18 4.17
C GLU A 68 10.66 -11.46 3.89
N LYS A 69 11.11 -11.32 2.63
CA LYS A 69 12.54 -11.39 2.29
C LYS A 69 13.33 -10.27 2.96
N ALA A 70 12.86 -9.02 2.84
CA ALA A 70 13.50 -7.87 3.47
C ALA A 70 13.56 -7.99 4.99
N ARG A 71 12.55 -8.63 5.60
CA ARG A 71 12.55 -8.92 7.02
C ARG A 71 13.63 -9.94 7.39
N LYS A 72 13.73 -11.05 6.66
CA LYS A 72 14.81 -12.04 6.88
C LYS A 72 16.20 -11.42 6.77
N GLU A 73 16.39 -10.53 5.79
CA GLU A 73 17.64 -9.78 5.64
C GLU A 73 17.88 -8.79 6.80
N ALA A 74 16.83 -8.11 7.27
CA ALA A 74 16.91 -7.19 8.39
C ALA A 74 17.21 -7.90 9.71
N ASP A 75 16.67 -9.11 9.93
CA ASP A 75 16.99 -9.95 11.10
C ASP A 75 18.47 -10.36 11.07
N ALA A 76 18.98 -10.79 9.90
CA ALA A 76 20.40 -11.12 9.76
C ALA A 76 21.31 -9.90 9.97
N ALA A 77 20.87 -8.70 9.58
CA ALA A 77 21.58 -7.46 9.84
C ALA A 77 21.54 -7.05 11.33
N LEU A 78 20.40 -7.26 12.00
CA LEU A 78 20.25 -7.02 13.42
C LEU A 78 21.17 -7.91 14.26
N GLU A 79 21.25 -9.21 13.95
CA GLU A 79 22.18 -10.12 14.65
C GLU A 79 23.65 -9.68 14.52
N LYS A 80 24.04 -9.14 13.36
CA LYS A 80 25.38 -8.56 13.17
C LYS A 80 25.55 -7.25 13.94
N ALA A 81 24.52 -6.41 13.98
CA ALA A 81 24.55 -5.12 14.65
C ALA A 81 24.58 -5.23 16.18
N LYS A 82 24.07 -6.33 16.76
CA LYS A 82 24.16 -6.62 18.21
C LYS A 82 25.59 -6.72 18.74
N GLY A 83 26.56 -7.02 17.86
CA GLY A 83 28.00 -6.97 18.18
C GLY A 83 28.66 -5.62 17.91
N GLY A 84 27.92 -4.64 17.38
CA GLY A 84 28.39 -3.31 16.99
C GLY A 84 28.00 -2.21 17.98
N ALA A 85 27.98 -0.96 17.49
CA ALA A 85 27.59 0.19 18.30
C ALA A 85 26.08 0.16 18.65
N GLN A 86 25.72 0.61 19.85
CA GLN A 86 24.34 0.60 20.36
C GLN A 86 23.34 1.30 19.40
N ASP A 87 23.75 2.39 18.76
CA ASP A 87 22.90 3.12 17.81
C ASP A 87 22.60 2.30 16.54
N GLN A 88 23.53 1.44 16.11
CA GLN A 88 23.34 0.56 14.95
C GLN A 88 22.37 -0.58 15.27
N ALA A 89 22.47 -1.15 16.49
CA ALA A 89 21.52 -2.14 16.96
C ALA A 89 20.11 -1.55 17.07
N ALA A 90 19.97 -0.35 17.65
CA ALA A 90 18.68 0.33 17.78
C ALA A 90 18.04 0.65 16.41
N ALA A 91 18.82 1.15 15.45
CA ALA A 91 18.33 1.41 14.08
C ALA A 91 17.90 0.11 13.36
N ALA A 92 18.65 -0.98 13.54
CA ALA A 92 18.30 -2.27 12.98
C ALA A 92 17.01 -2.85 13.62
N GLU A 93 16.84 -2.75 14.94
CA GLU A 93 15.62 -3.16 15.64
C GLU A 93 14.40 -2.36 15.17
N GLN A 94 14.55 -1.05 14.97
CA GLN A 94 13.46 -0.21 14.47
C GLN A 94 13.05 -0.62 13.05
N LYS A 95 14.03 -0.84 12.15
CA LYS A 95 13.77 -1.32 10.78
C LYS A 95 13.01 -2.65 10.77
N VAL A 96 13.39 -3.56 11.66
CA VAL A 96 12.68 -4.83 11.91
C VAL A 96 11.23 -4.53 12.28
N LYS A 97 10.96 -3.76 13.34
CA LYS A 97 9.59 -3.41 13.76
C LYS A 97 8.75 -2.75 12.66
N ASP A 98 9.35 -1.85 11.87
CA ASP A 98 8.67 -1.20 10.75
C ASP A 98 8.26 -2.21 9.67
N LEU A 99 9.14 -3.18 9.36
CA LEU A 99 8.84 -4.27 8.43
C LEU A 99 7.76 -5.21 8.95
N ASP A 100 7.76 -5.57 10.25
CA ASP A 100 6.68 -6.40 10.84
C ASP A 100 5.33 -5.70 10.69
N LYS A 101 5.29 -4.40 10.97
CA LYS A 101 4.06 -3.63 10.82
C LYS A 101 3.57 -3.62 9.38
N LEU A 102 4.46 -3.38 8.41
CA LEU A 102 4.11 -3.42 6.99
C LEU A 102 3.61 -4.80 6.55
N ILE A 103 4.22 -5.88 7.07
CA ILE A 103 3.79 -7.26 6.79
C ILE A 103 2.37 -7.49 7.31
N GLU A 104 2.10 -7.14 8.57
CA GLU A 104 0.77 -7.32 9.17
C GLU A 104 -0.30 -6.46 8.48
N ASP A 105 0.00 -5.19 8.21
CA ASP A 105 -0.91 -4.30 7.49
C ASP A 105 -1.19 -4.83 6.06
N THR A 106 -0.18 -5.40 5.38
CA THR A 106 -0.34 -6.00 4.04
C THR A 106 -1.19 -7.27 4.09
N LYS A 107 -1.00 -8.14 5.09
CA LYS A 107 -1.84 -9.32 5.29
C LYS A 107 -3.30 -8.94 5.53
N ALA A 108 -3.56 -7.89 6.30
CA ALA A 108 -4.90 -7.36 6.49
C ALA A 108 -5.52 -6.87 5.17
N GLU A 109 -4.74 -6.19 4.33
CA GLU A 109 -5.20 -5.75 3.01
C GLU A 109 -5.50 -6.93 2.07
N ILE A 110 -4.67 -7.99 2.09
CA ILE A 110 -4.95 -9.24 1.35
C ILE A 110 -6.23 -9.90 1.84
N ALA A 111 -6.45 -9.94 3.16
CA ALA A 111 -7.65 -10.52 3.74
C ALA A 111 -8.91 -9.80 3.24
N ILE A 112 -8.89 -8.47 3.17
CA ILE A 112 -9.97 -7.68 2.54
C ILE A 112 -10.10 -8.06 1.06
N ALA A 113 -9.02 -7.96 0.28
CA ALA A 113 -9.05 -8.18 -1.18
C ALA A 113 -9.64 -9.56 -1.56
N THR A 114 -9.39 -10.58 -0.73
CA THR A 114 -9.82 -11.98 -0.94
C THR A 114 -11.12 -12.35 -0.24
N ASN A 115 -11.72 -11.46 0.56
CA ASN A 115 -12.97 -11.75 1.26
C ASN A 115 -14.15 -11.87 0.28
N SER A 116 -14.71 -13.06 0.12
CA SER A 116 -15.80 -13.33 -0.82
C SER A 116 -17.20 -13.14 -0.21
N ASP A 117 -17.31 -12.68 1.04
CA ASP A 117 -18.59 -12.45 1.71
C ASP A 117 -19.46 -11.48 0.91
N ALA A 118 -20.70 -11.88 0.61
CA ALA A 118 -21.61 -11.12 -0.26
C ALA A 118 -22.18 -9.85 0.39
N SER A 119 -21.92 -9.59 1.67
CA SER A 119 -22.40 -8.41 2.37
C SER A 119 -21.92 -7.12 1.71
N LEU A 120 -22.85 -6.17 1.62
CA LEU A 120 -22.63 -4.89 0.97
C LEU A 120 -21.44 -4.11 1.56
N GLU A 121 -21.26 -4.18 2.88
CA GLU A 121 -20.15 -3.52 3.58
C GLU A 121 -18.80 -4.09 3.15
N VAL A 122 -18.65 -5.41 3.13
CA VAL A 122 -17.43 -6.08 2.68
C VAL A 122 -17.14 -5.76 1.21
N GLN A 123 -18.15 -5.85 0.34
CA GLN A 123 -17.95 -5.59 -1.08
C GLN A 123 -17.60 -4.11 -1.36
N ARG A 124 -18.14 -3.16 -0.58
CA ARG A 124 -17.76 -1.75 -0.65
C ARG A 124 -16.33 -1.52 -0.19
N GLU A 125 -15.93 -2.13 0.92
CA GLU A 125 -14.56 -2.01 1.42
C GLU A 125 -13.55 -2.56 0.41
N ARG A 126 -13.82 -3.74 -0.14
CA ARG A 126 -13.01 -4.35 -1.21
C ARG A 126 -12.88 -3.45 -2.42
N LYS A 127 -14.00 -2.89 -2.89
CA LYS A 127 -14.00 -1.95 -4.00
C LYS A 127 -13.18 -0.70 -3.69
N ASN A 128 -13.35 -0.12 -2.51
CA ASN A 128 -12.62 1.09 -2.11
C ASN A 128 -11.11 0.84 -2.08
N LYS A 129 -10.68 -0.30 -1.52
CA LYS A 129 -9.27 -0.70 -1.54
C LYS A 129 -8.75 -0.94 -2.95
N LEU A 130 -9.50 -1.66 -3.79
CA LEU A 130 -9.13 -1.86 -5.18
C LEU A 130 -8.94 -0.53 -5.93
N LEU A 131 -9.93 0.36 -5.86
CA LEU A 131 -9.90 1.64 -6.58
C LEU A 131 -8.76 2.54 -6.11
N ALA A 132 -8.45 2.52 -4.82
CA ALA A 132 -7.34 3.30 -4.30
C ALA A 132 -5.98 2.78 -4.83
N ASN A 133 -5.78 1.45 -4.88
CA ASN A 133 -4.57 0.86 -5.45
C ASN A 133 -4.49 1.12 -6.96
N VAL A 134 -5.60 0.99 -7.69
CA VAL A 134 -5.66 1.31 -9.13
C VAL A 134 -5.33 2.78 -9.39
N ASN A 135 -5.87 3.72 -8.61
CA ASN A 135 -5.55 5.13 -8.73
C ASN A 135 -4.06 5.41 -8.42
N GLN A 136 -3.49 4.70 -7.44
CA GLN A 136 -2.06 4.79 -7.15
C GLN A 136 -1.21 4.34 -8.35
N TRP A 137 -1.57 3.23 -9.01
CA TRP A 137 -0.86 2.76 -10.20
C TRP A 137 -0.99 3.72 -11.38
N ILE A 138 -2.20 4.24 -11.63
CA ILE A 138 -2.44 5.24 -12.69
C ILE A 138 -1.55 6.47 -12.48
N ASN A 139 -1.56 7.04 -11.27
CA ASN A 139 -0.79 8.26 -11.00
C ASN A 139 0.71 8.06 -11.21
N GLU A 140 1.25 6.89 -10.84
CA GLU A 140 2.66 6.58 -11.07
C GLU A 140 2.95 6.33 -12.55
N LEU A 141 2.07 5.64 -13.28
CA LEU A 141 2.22 5.46 -14.73
C LEU A 141 2.22 6.82 -15.46
N ASP A 142 1.35 7.74 -15.07
CA ASP A 142 1.32 9.11 -15.61
C ASP A 142 2.61 9.88 -15.29
N HIS A 143 3.15 9.70 -14.08
CA HIS A 143 4.44 10.27 -13.69
C HIS A 143 5.57 9.70 -14.55
N MET A 144 5.66 8.36 -14.66
CA MET A 144 6.65 7.68 -15.48
C MET A 144 6.54 8.08 -16.95
N ALA A 145 5.33 8.18 -17.50
CA ALA A 145 5.09 8.66 -18.85
C ALA A 145 5.64 10.09 -19.03
N THR A 146 5.36 10.98 -18.08
CA THR A 146 5.84 12.36 -18.10
C THR A 146 7.37 12.43 -18.07
N GLU A 147 8.03 11.63 -17.23
CA GLU A 147 9.50 11.58 -17.18
C GLU A 147 10.10 11.05 -18.49
N GLN A 148 9.50 10.03 -19.10
CA GLN A 148 9.95 9.53 -20.40
C GLN A 148 9.75 10.57 -21.51
N MET A 149 8.67 11.35 -21.48
CA MET A 149 8.48 12.45 -22.43
C MET A 149 9.57 13.52 -22.28
N LYS A 150 9.95 13.87 -21.04
CA LYS A 150 11.08 14.78 -20.80
C LYS A 150 12.38 14.25 -21.38
N ILE A 151 12.67 12.96 -21.17
CA ILE A 151 13.87 12.31 -21.72
C ILE A 151 13.83 12.32 -23.25
N ALA A 152 12.68 12.04 -23.86
CA ALA A 152 12.51 12.08 -25.31
C ALA A 152 12.81 13.46 -25.89
N ILE A 153 12.36 14.54 -25.23
CA ILE A 153 12.61 15.93 -25.66
C ILE A 153 14.07 16.34 -25.45
N MET A 154 14.72 15.85 -24.39
CA MET A 154 16.07 16.27 -23.99
C MET A 154 17.20 15.41 -24.59
N SER A 155 16.87 14.29 -25.23
CA SER A 155 17.83 13.34 -25.78
C SER A 155 17.73 13.28 -27.30
N ASP A 156 18.76 12.73 -27.95
CA ASP A 156 18.78 12.54 -29.39
C ASP A 156 18.81 11.04 -29.77
N GLY A 157 18.45 10.75 -31.02
CA GLY A 157 18.63 9.45 -31.65
C GLY A 157 17.94 8.29 -30.93
N GLY A 158 18.67 7.21 -30.67
CA GLY A 158 18.10 5.98 -30.11
C GLY A 158 17.53 6.12 -28.69
N ALA A 159 18.09 7.02 -27.88
CA ALA A 159 17.59 7.28 -26.53
C ALA A 159 16.22 7.97 -26.57
N ALA A 160 16.05 8.95 -27.46
CA ALA A 160 14.78 9.64 -27.65
C ALA A 160 13.67 8.68 -28.11
N MET A 161 13.94 7.87 -29.14
CA MET A 161 12.97 6.89 -29.64
C MET A 161 12.55 5.85 -28.59
N THR A 162 13.49 5.42 -27.74
CA THR A 162 13.19 4.48 -26.64
C THR A 162 12.30 5.14 -25.59
N ALA A 163 12.60 6.38 -25.23
CA ALA A 163 11.81 7.15 -24.27
C ALA A 163 10.41 7.46 -24.80
N GLU A 164 10.24 7.81 -26.08
CA GLU A 164 8.93 7.98 -26.72
C GLU A 164 8.10 6.70 -26.64
N LYS A 165 8.71 5.54 -26.94
CA LYS A 165 8.04 4.25 -26.83
C LYS A 165 7.59 3.97 -25.40
N LEU A 166 8.44 4.21 -24.41
CA LEU A 166 8.11 4.01 -23.00
C LEU A 166 7.02 4.99 -22.53
N ASN A 167 7.08 6.26 -22.94
CA ASN A 167 6.02 7.24 -22.70
C ASN A 167 4.67 6.73 -23.21
N HIS A 168 4.63 6.27 -24.45
CA HIS A 168 3.40 5.73 -25.04
C HIS A 168 2.88 4.52 -24.27
N GLN A 169 3.77 3.58 -23.91
CA GLN A 169 3.42 2.38 -23.15
C GLN A 169 2.83 2.71 -21.78
N TYR A 170 3.44 3.63 -21.03
CA TYR A 170 2.93 4.00 -19.71
C TYR A 170 1.62 4.78 -19.79
N SER A 171 1.50 5.69 -20.76
CA SER A 171 0.27 6.45 -20.99
C SER A 171 -0.89 5.52 -21.35
N GLN A 172 -0.66 4.58 -22.28
CA GLN A 172 -1.67 3.61 -22.67
C GLN A 172 -2.09 2.72 -21.49
N ALA A 173 -1.14 2.25 -20.68
CA ALA A 173 -1.47 1.46 -19.50
C ALA A 173 -2.30 2.25 -18.46
N ALA A 174 -2.00 3.55 -18.28
CA ALA A 174 -2.77 4.43 -17.40
C ALA A 174 -4.21 4.61 -17.93
N ASP A 175 -4.37 4.84 -19.23
CA ASP A 175 -5.66 4.99 -19.89
C ASP A 175 -6.50 3.70 -19.81
N ASP A 176 -5.89 2.54 -20.08
CA ASP A 176 -6.55 1.24 -19.99
C ASP A 176 -7.08 0.99 -18.57
N LEU A 177 -6.33 1.37 -17.54
CA LEU A 177 -6.77 1.30 -16.14
C LEU A 177 -7.87 2.33 -15.82
N GLN A 178 -7.80 3.55 -16.38
CA GLN A 178 -8.86 4.56 -16.25
C GLN A 178 -10.18 4.06 -16.86
N HIS A 179 -10.12 3.34 -17.98
CA HIS A 179 -11.28 2.72 -18.59
C HIS A 179 -11.78 1.54 -17.74
N ALA A 180 -10.89 0.62 -17.34
CA ALA A 180 -11.27 -0.56 -16.55
C ALA A 180 -11.92 -0.19 -15.20
N LYS A 181 -11.44 0.86 -14.52
CA LYS A 181 -12.04 1.27 -13.23
C LYS A 181 -13.43 1.92 -13.37
N ARG A 182 -13.77 2.38 -14.58
CA ARG A 182 -15.08 2.95 -14.95
C ARG A 182 -15.98 1.95 -15.65
N ASP A 183 -15.53 0.71 -15.84
CA ASP A 183 -16.36 -0.33 -16.41
C ASP A 183 -17.58 -0.60 -15.52
N ASN A 184 -18.71 -0.95 -16.12
CA ASN A 184 -19.96 -1.16 -15.39
C ASN A 184 -19.84 -2.27 -14.34
N SER A 185 -19.00 -3.30 -14.57
CA SER A 185 -18.74 -4.35 -13.58
C SER A 185 -18.08 -3.82 -12.31
N VAL A 186 -17.31 -2.73 -12.41
CA VAL A 186 -16.67 -2.05 -11.27
C VAL A 186 -17.59 -0.99 -10.70
N GLU A 187 -18.23 -0.17 -11.54
CA GLU A 187 -19.07 0.92 -11.08
C GLU A 187 -20.31 0.44 -10.34
N SER A 188 -20.97 -0.62 -10.81
CA SER A 188 -22.16 -1.20 -10.16
C SER A 188 -21.82 -2.02 -8.91
N TRP A 189 -20.58 -2.48 -8.77
CA TRP A 189 -20.14 -3.30 -7.66
C TRP A 189 -20.23 -2.55 -6.31
N GLY A 190 -20.74 -3.22 -5.27
CA GLY A 190 -20.91 -2.65 -3.93
C GLY A 190 -22.01 -1.58 -3.83
N LYS A 191 -22.90 -1.47 -4.83
CA LYS A 191 -24.05 -0.54 -4.81
C LYS A 191 -25.39 -1.21 -4.53
N GLN A 192 -25.51 -2.53 -4.66
CA GLN A 192 -26.73 -3.31 -4.47
C GLN A 192 -26.54 -4.34 -3.37
#